data_AF-D2IC81-F1
#
_entry.id   AF-D2IC81-F1
#
_cell.length_a   1.000
_cell.length_b   1.000
_cell.length_c   1.000
_cell.angle_alpha   90.00
_cell.angle_beta   90.00
_cell.angle_gamma   90.00
#
_symmetry.space_group_name_H-M   'P 1'
#
loop_
_entity.id
_entity.type
_entity.pdbx_description
1 polymer ?
#
loop_
_entity_poly.entity_id
_entity_poly.type
_entity_poly.pdbx_seq_one_letter_code
_entity_poly.pdbx_strand_id
1 'polypeptide(L)'
;VPHLSLPHWAAQDFAKSLQSFRLGCANLKNRQGWQDVCAQAFQTPVHSFQAKQFFERYFTPWQVAGNGSLAGTVTGYYEPVLKGDDRRTAQARFPIYGIPDDFISVPLPAGLRSGKALVRIRQTGKNSGTIDNTGGTHTADLSRFPITARTTAIKGRFEGSRFLPYHTRNQINGGALDGKAPILGYAEDPVELFFMHIQGSGRLKTPSGKYIRIGYADKNEHPYVSIGRYMADKGYLKLGQTSMQGIKSYMRQNPQRLAEVLGQNPSYIFFRELAGSSNDGPVGALGTPLMGEYAGAVDRHYITLGAPLFVATAHPVTRKALNRLIMAQDTGSAIKGAVRVDYFWGYGDEAGELAGKQK
;
A
#
# COMPACT_ATOMS: atom_id res chain seq x y z
N VAL A 1 18.88 -6.11 -23.85
CA VAL A 1 19.20 -7.54 -24.07
C VAL A 1 18.13 -8.18 -24.95
N PRO A 2 18.42 -9.25 -25.71
CA PRO A 2 17.39 -9.95 -26.50
C PRO A 2 16.28 -10.53 -25.62
N HIS A 3 15.03 -10.55 -26.09
CA HIS A 3 13.91 -11.16 -25.34
C HIS A 3 14.18 -12.61 -24.93
N LEU A 4 14.78 -13.40 -25.83
CA LEU A 4 15.12 -14.80 -25.59
C LEU A 4 16.22 -15.02 -24.53
N SER A 5 16.93 -13.95 -24.10
CA SER A 5 17.87 -14.05 -22.99
C SER A 5 17.18 -14.10 -21.62
N LEU A 6 15.88 -13.77 -21.55
CA LEU A 6 15.09 -13.85 -20.33
C LEU A 6 14.74 -15.31 -20.01
N PRO A 7 14.99 -15.81 -18.78
CA PRO A 7 14.77 -17.22 -18.42
C PRO A 7 13.34 -17.69 -18.70
N HIS A 8 13.18 -18.75 -19.50
CA HIS A 8 11.87 -19.32 -19.85
C HIS A 8 10.91 -18.32 -20.55
N TRP A 9 11.42 -17.34 -21.29
CA TRP A 9 10.60 -16.34 -21.99
C TRP A 9 9.49 -16.95 -22.86
N ALA A 10 9.81 -17.97 -23.67
CA ALA A 10 8.84 -18.58 -24.58
C ALA A 10 7.70 -19.34 -23.88
N ALA A 11 7.87 -19.72 -22.61
CA ALA A 11 6.93 -20.53 -21.84
C ALA A 11 5.99 -19.71 -20.94
N GLN A 12 6.04 -18.37 -21.03
CA GLN A 12 5.25 -17.50 -20.16
C GLN A 12 3.77 -17.45 -20.56
N ASP A 13 2.91 -17.23 -19.57
CA ASP A 13 1.49 -16.90 -19.78
C ASP A 13 1.34 -15.41 -20.12
N PHE A 14 1.68 -15.07 -21.37
CA PHE A 14 1.58 -13.68 -21.83
C PHE A 14 0.14 -13.16 -21.93
N ALA A 15 -0.86 -14.04 -22.01
CA ALA A 15 -2.26 -13.63 -22.00
C ALA A 15 -2.59 -12.88 -20.70
N LYS A 16 -2.18 -13.43 -19.55
CA LYS A 16 -2.36 -12.75 -18.25
C LYS A 16 -1.50 -11.51 -18.09
N SER A 17 -0.26 -11.51 -18.59
CA SER A 17 0.57 -10.29 -18.61
C SER A 17 -0.08 -9.17 -19.44
N LEU A 18 -0.68 -9.49 -20.58
CA LEU A 18 -1.40 -8.53 -21.41
C LEU A 18 -2.66 -8.00 -20.71
N GLN A 19 -3.43 -8.86 -20.04
CA GLN A 19 -4.57 -8.43 -19.21
C GLN A 19 -4.12 -7.44 -18.13
N SER A 20 -3.04 -7.76 -17.40
CA SER A 20 -2.49 -6.85 -16.40
C SER A 20 -2.02 -5.52 -17.00
N PHE A 21 -1.34 -5.55 -18.16
CA PHE A 21 -0.91 -4.32 -18.84
C PHE A 21 -2.09 -3.43 -19.25
N ARG A 22 -3.17 -4.05 -19.78
CA ARG A 22 -4.41 -3.34 -20.14
C ARG A 22 -5.06 -2.63 -18.95
N LEU A 23 -5.05 -3.23 -17.74
CA LEU A 23 -5.57 -2.58 -16.54
C LEU A 23 -4.83 -1.25 -16.26
N GLY A 24 -3.50 -1.26 -16.35
CA GLY A 24 -2.67 -0.06 -16.17
C GLY A 24 -2.91 1.02 -17.24
N CYS A 25 -3.26 0.61 -18.46
CA CYS A 25 -3.51 1.51 -19.58
C CYS A 25 -4.71 2.46 -19.41
N ALA A 26 -5.58 2.24 -18.43
CA ALA A 26 -6.61 3.23 -18.08
C ALA A 26 -6.01 4.61 -17.75
N ASN A 27 -4.87 4.64 -17.04
CA ASN A 27 -4.15 5.87 -16.70
C ASN A 27 -2.83 6.01 -17.48
N LEU A 28 -2.14 4.91 -17.79
CA LEU A 28 -0.83 4.93 -18.45
C LEU A 28 -0.89 5.55 -19.84
N LYS A 29 -2.01 5.38 -20.57
CA LYS A 29 -2.23 5.98 -21.89
C LYS A 29 -2.14 7.51 -21.91
N ASN A 30 -2.31 8.18 -20.77
CA ASN A 30 -2.25 9.64 -20.66
C ASN A 30 -0.81 10.15 -20.44
N ARG A 31 0.18 9.26 -20.34
CA ARG A 31 1.59 9.62 -20.20
C ARG A 31 2.27 9.63 -21.57
N GLN A 32 3.08 10.66 -21.80
CA GLN A 32 3.85 10.78 -23.03
C GLN A 32 4.72 9.55 -23.28
N GLY A 33 4.63 8.98 -24.49
CA GLY A 33 5.38 7.80 -24.92
C GLY A 33 4.66 6.46 -24.69
N TRP A 34 3.47 6.46 -24.08
CA TRP A 34 2.71 5.23 -23.77
C TRP A 34 1.42 5.07 -24.57
N GLN A 35 1.02 6.09 -25.35
CA GLN A 35 -0.25 6.14 -26.08
C GLN A 35 -0.42 4.93 -27.00
N ASP A 36 0.53 4.73 -27.92
CA ASP A 36 0.42 3.73 -28.98
C ASP A 36 0.45 2.31 -28.44
N VAL A 37 1.36 2.01 -27.50
CA VAL A 37 1.45 0.68 -26.90
C VAL A 37 0.22 0.34 -26.08
N CYS A 38 -0.41 1.32 -25.42
CA CYS A 38 -1.68 1.11 -24.74
C CYS A 38 -2.83 0.88 -25.72
N ALA A 39 -2.92 1.65 -26.81
CA ALA A 39 -3.92 1.42 -27.84
C ALA A 39 -3.77 0.03 -28.48
N GLN A 40 -2.54 -0.35 -28.83
CA GLN A 40 -2.22 -1.65 -29.40
C GLN A 40 -2.53 -2.80 -28.43
N ALA A 41 -2.31 -2.61 -27.13
CA ALA A 41 -2.65 -3.63 -26.13
C ALA A 41 -4.13 -4.02 -26.19
N PHE A 42 -5.05 -3.06 -26.38
CA PHE A 42 -6.49 -3.32 -26.51
C PHE A 42 -6.89 -3.96 -27.84
N GLN A 43 -6.08 -3.81 -28.90
CA GLN A 43 -6.29 -4.47 -30.19
C GLN A 43 -5.69 -5.89 -30.21
N THR A 44 -4.76 -6.20 -29.31
CA THR A 44 -4.07 -7.50 -29.26
C THR A 44 -4.95 -8.57 -28.60
N PRO A 45 -5.28 -9.70 -29.24
CA PRO A 45 -6.08 -10.76 -28.61
C PRO A 45 -5.48 -11.26 -27.29
N VAL A 46 -6.34 -11.61 -26.32
CA VAL A 46 -5.94 -12.17 -25.02
C VAL A 46 -5.60 -13.66 -25.19
N HIS A 47 -4.48 -13.92 -25.87
CA HIS A 47 -3.94 -15.24 -26.13
C HIS A 47 -2.41 -15.15 -26.14
N SER A 48 -1.72 -16.12 -25.54
CA SER A 48 -0.30 -16.00 -25.23
C SER A 48 0.59 -15.81 -26.46
N PHE A 49 0.22 -16.38 -27.62
CA PHE A 49 0.98 -16.19 -28.85
C PHE A 49 0.99 -14.73 -29.32
N GLN A 50 -0.19 -14.10 -29.45
CA GLN A 50 -0.34 -12.71 -29.88
C GLN A 50 0.20 -11.74 -28.82
N ALA A 51 -0.05 -12.03 -27.54
CA ALA A 51 0.48 -11.24 -26.43
C ALA A 51 2.01 -11.28 -26.37
N LYS A 52 2.65 -12.44 -26.60
CA LYS A 52 4.10 -12.56 -26.74
C LYS A 52 4.62 -11.67 -27.86
N GLN A 53 4.02 -11.74 -29.05
CA GLN A 53 4.41 -10.91 -30.18
C GLN A 53 4.25 -9.41 -29.89
N PHE A 54 3.21 -9.02 -29.16
CA PHE A 54 3.03 -7.64 -28.70
C PHE A 54 4.22 -7.19 -27.83
N PHE A 55 4.59 -7.95 -26.80
CA PHE A 55 5.73 -7.57 -25.96
C PHE A 55 7.06 -7.62 -26.72
N GLU A 56 7.24 -8.56 -27.64
CA GLU A 56 8.46 -8.67 -28.45
C GLU A 56 8.65 -7.54 -29.45
N ARG A 57 7.56 -7.06 -30.07
CA ARG A 57 7.59 -6.01 -31.10
C ARG A 57 7.61 -4.60 -30.55
N TYR A 58 6.88 -4.36 -29.46
CA TYR A 58 6.63 -3.00 -28.96
C TYR A 58 7.50 -2.61 -27.76
N PHE A 59 8.26 -3.55 -27.19
CA PHE A 59 9.12 -3.29 -26.04
C PHE A 59 10.54 -3.81 -26.25
N THR A 60 11.51 -3.06 -25.72
CA THR A 60 12.92 -3.48 -25.67
C THR A 60 13.28 -3.86 -24.23
N PRO A 61 13.83 -5.06 -23.96
CA PRO A 61 14.24 -5.45 -22.62
C PRO A 61 15.53 -4.75 -22.18
N TRP A 62 15.46 -4.08 -21.02
CA TRP A 62 16.62 -3.49 -20.35
C TRP A 62 16.93 -4.30 -19.09
N GLN A 63 18.12 -4.92 -19.05
CA GLN A 63 18.58 -5.63 -17.86
C GLN A 63 19.03 -4.61 -16.81
N VAL A 64 18.49 -4.71 -15.60
CA VAL A 64 18.74 -3.74 -14.53
C VAL A 64 19.82 -4.28 -13.58
N ALA A 65 20.81 -3.44 -13.29
CA ALA A 65 21.82 -3.68 -12.26
C ALA A 65 21.74 -2.58 -11.20
N GLY A 66 21.83 -2.94 -9.92
CA GLY A 66 21.93 -2.01 -8.79
C GLY A 66 23.28 -2.16 -8.11
N ASN A 67 24.05 -1.07 -8.01
CA ASN A 67 25.39 -1.08 -7.38
C ASN A 67 26.32 -2.18 -7.94
N GLY A 68 26.32 -2.37 -9.26
CA GLY A 68 27.13 -3.39 -9.94
C GLY A 68 26.59 -4.83 -9.86
N SER A 69 25.46 -5.06 -9.18
CA SER A 69 24.84 -6.39 -9.05
C SER A 69 23.54 -6.52 -9.84
N LEU A 70 23.37 -7.65 -10.53
CA LEU A 70 22.09 -8.06 -11.14
C LEU A 70 21.13 -8.68 -10.11
N ALA A 71 21.65 -9.10 -8.96
CA ALA A 71 20.85 -9.70 -7.90
C ALA A 71 20.15 -8.61 -7.07
N GLY A 72 18.95 -8.94 -6.62
CA GLY A 72 18.11 -8.06 -5.83
C GLY A 72 17.14 -8.82 -4.96
N THR A 73 16.18 -8.11 -4.36
CA THR A 73 15.25 -8.69 -3.38
C THR A 73 13.82 -8.69 -3.91
N VAL A 74 13.15 -9.84 -3.81
CA VAL A 74 11.72 -9.97 -4.09
C VAL A 74 11.01 -10.34 -2.79
N THR A 75 10.13 -9.47 -2.32
CA THR A 75 9.19 -9.76 -1.22
C THR A 75 7.80 -9.94 -1.79
N GLY A 76 6.83 -10.35 -0.98
CA GLY A 76 5.44 -10.45 -1.39
C GLY A 76 4.50 -9.59 -0.54
N TYR A 77 3.44 -9.09 -1.17
CA TYR A 77 2.31 -8.45 -0.52
C TYR A 77 0.98 -8.92 -1.12
N TYR A 78 -0.11 -8.65 -0.42
CA TYR A 78 -1.45 -9.12 -0.78
C TYR A 78 -2.52 -8.17 -0.23
N GLU A 79 -3.75 -8.32 -0.72
CA GLU A 79 -4.95 -7.64 -0.23
C GLU A 79 -5.71 -8.56 0.76
N PRO A 80 -5.70 -8.28 2.07
CA PRO A 80 -6.38 -9.11 3.05
C PRO A 80 -7.90 -9.07 2.89
N VAL A 81 -8.53 -10.21 3.14
CA VAL A 81 -9.99 -10.34 3.28
C VAL A 81 -10.28 -10.51 4.76
N LEU A 82 -11.09 -9.59 5.31
CA LEU A 82 -11.48 -9.59 6.71
C LEU A 82 -12.97 -9.81 6.80
N LYS A 83 -13.45 -10.43 7.87
CA LYS A 83 -14.89 -10.41 8.16
C LYS A 83 -15.28 -9.04 8.69
N GLY A 84 -16.43 -8.56 8.24
CA GLY A 84 -16.96 -7.27 8.64
C GLY A 84 -18.30 -6.97 8.01
N ASP A 85 -18.77 -5.74 8.17
CA ASP A 85 -20.06 -5.30 7.63
C ASP A 85 -20.04 -3.80 7.30
N ASP A 86 -20.98 -3.32 6.48
CA ASP A 86 -21.12 -1.90 6.16
C ASP A 86 -21.71 -1.08 7.32
N ARG A 87 -22.37 -1.78 8.26
CA ARG A 87 -22.97 -1.22 9.48
C ARG A 87 -22.38 -1.87 10.72
N ARG A 88 -22.47 -1.16 11.85
CA ARG A 88 -22.04 -1.72 13.13
C ARG A 88 -22.99 -2.85 13.54
N THR A 89 -22.42 -4.00 13.92
CA THR A 89 -23.18 -5.15 14.44
C THR A 89 -22.56 -5.63 15.75
N ALA A 90 -23.15 -6.68 16.36
CA ALA A 90 -22.58 -7.29 17.55
C ALA A 90 -21.19 -7.89 17.28
N GLN A 91 -20.94 -8.38 16.06
CA GLN A 91 -19.67 -8.96 15.62
C GLN A 91 -18.75 -7.90 15.01
N ALA A 92 -19.25 -7.13 14.05
CA ALA A 92 -18.50 -6.09 13.35
C ALA A 92 -18.51 -4.79 14.15
N ARG A 93 -17.47 -4.59 14.97
CA ARG A 93 -17.41 -3.50 15.96
C ARG A 93 -16.31 -2.47 15.73
N PHE A 94 -15.31 -2.78 14.91
CA PHE A 94 -14.11 -1.95 14.78
C PHE A 94 -14.19 -1.08 13.52
N PRO A 95 -14.36 0.24 13.64
CA PRO A 95 -14.62 1.12 12.51
C PRO A 95 -13.40 1.24 11.58
N ILE A 96 -13.66 1.30 10.29
CA ILE A 96 -12.68 1.61 9.25
C ILE A 96 -12.91 3.05 8.82
N TYR A 97 -12.00 3.95 9.21
CA TYR A 97 -12.15 5.37 8.93
C TYR A 97 -11.65 5.75 7.54
N GLY A 98 -12.42 6.60 6.87
CA GLY A 98 -11.93 7.43 5.79
C GLY A 98 -11.16 8.65 6.31
N ILE A 99 -10.84 9.59 5.41
CA ILE A 99 -10.16 10.84 5.81
C ILE A 99 -11.07 11.64 6.76
N PRO A 100 -10.62 11.97 7.98
CA PRO A 100 -11.41 12.73 8.93
C PRO A 100 -11.71 14.16 8.49
N ASP A 101 -12.73 14.77 9.08
CA ASP A 101 -13.20 16.10 8.71
C ASP A 101 -12.21 17.22 9.07
N ASP A 102 -11.39 17.02 10.11
CA ASP A 102 -10.37 17.97 10.57
C ASP A 102 -8.94 17.63 10.11
N PHE A 103 -8.78 16.59 9.29
CA PHE A 103 -7.48 16.16 8.76
C PHE A 103 -7.00 17.10 7.65
N ILE A 104 -5.82 17.69 7.81
CA ILE A 104 -5.23 18.62 6.86
C ILE A 104 -3.84 18.11 6.44
N SER A 105 -3.65 17.95 5.13
CA SER A 105 -2.35 17.69 4.52
C SER A 105 -1.70 18.98 4.03
N VAL A 106 -0.46 19.24 4.46
CA VAL A 106 0.32 20.42 4.06
C VAL A 106 1.62 19.98 3.39
N PRO A 107 1.89 20.34 2.12
CA PRO A 107 3.17 20.05 1.46
C PRO A 107 4.36 20.62 2.25
N LEU A 108 5.43 19.82 2.37
CA LEU A 108 6.66 20.21 3.06
C LEU A 108 7.80 20.39 2.04
N PRO A 109 8.26 21.64 1.80
CA PRO A 109 9.42 21.91 0.97
C PRO A 109 10.68 21.20 1.47
N ALA A 110 11.56 20.81 0.56
CA ALA A 110 12.81 20.11 0.91
C ALA A 110 13.66 20.88 1.95
N GLY A 111 13.70 22.21 1.85
CA GLY A 111 14.45 23.08 2.79
C GLY A 111 13.92 23.07 4.23
N LEU A 112 12.70 22.60 4.48
CA LEU A 112 12.10 22.54 5.82
C LEU A 112 12.14 21.13 6.44
N ARG A 113 12.78 20.16 5.77
CA ARG A 113 12.87 18.77 6.27
C ARG A 113 13.79 18.59 7.48
N SER A 114 14.53 19.62 7.90
CA SER A 114 15.20 19.62 9.20
C SER A 114 14.22 19.58 10.37
N GLY A 115 12.96 19.99 10.13
CA GLY A 115 11.89 19.95 11.13
C GLY A 115 12.08 20.91 12.31
N LYS A 116 12.96 21.92 12.21
CA LYS A 116 13.26 22.81 13.34
C LYS A 116 12.53 24.15 13.31
N ALA A 117 11.90 24.50 12.20
CA ALA A 117 11.31 25.82 12.02
C ALA A 117 9.94 25.94 12.70
N LEU A 118 9.65 27.14 13.21
CA LEU A 118 8.29 27.58 13.51
C LEU A 118 7.73 28.23 12.25
N VAL A 119 6.64 27.70 11.71
CA VAL A 119 6.02 28.21 10.47
C VAL A 119 4.56 28.57 10.71
N ARG A 120 3.95 29.30 9.77
CA ARG A 120 2.51 29.56 9.78
C ARG A 120 1.81 28.79 8.67
N ILE A 121 0.62 28.28 8.99
CA ILE A 121 -0.19 27.44 8.10
C ILE A 121 -1.47 28.17 7.74
N ARG A 122 -1.84 28.11 6.46
CA ARG A 122 -3.13 28.57 5.93
C ARG A 122 -3.88 27.40 5.32
N GLN A 123 -5.16 27.24 5.67
CA GLN A 123 -6.02 26.26 5.02
C GLN A 123 -6.34 26.70 3.59
N THR A 124 -6.32 25.74 2.65
CA THR A 124 -6.56 25.98 1.22
C THR A 124 -7.72 25.16 0.65
N GLY A 125 -8.24 24.20 1.42
CA GLY A 125 -9.38 23.36 1.06
C GLY A 125 -9.83 22.52 2.26
N LYS A 126 -10.82 21.64 2.05
CA LYS A 126 -11.39 20.81 3.13
C LYS A 126 -10.30 20.05 3.90
N ASN A 127 -9.42 19.35 3.18
CA ASN A 127 -8.36 18.52 3.76
C ASN A 127 -6.94 18.95 3.34
N SER A 128 -6.75 20.23 2.96
CA SER A 128 -5.47 20.74 2.46
C SER A 128 -5.11 22.11 3.04
N GLY A 129 -3.81 22.33 3.20
CA GLY A 129 -3.26 23.63 3.59
C GLY A 129 -1.90 23.86 2.96
N THR A 130 -1.38 25.07 3.16
CA THR A 130 -0.05 25.49 2.70
C THR A 130 0.73 26.16 3.82
N ILE A 131 2.05 26.09 3.75
CA ILE A 131 2.95 26.90 4.57
C ILE A 131 2.93 28.31 3.98
N ASP A 132 2.60 29.30 4.81
CA ASP A 132 2.47 30.71 4.44
C ASP A 132 2.85 31.56 5.66
N ASN A 133 4.12 31.96 5.76
CA ASN A 133 4.63 32.68 6.93
C ASN A 133 4.14 34.12 7.04
N THR A 134 3.56 34.68 5.97
CA THR A 134 3.06 36.05 5.93
C THR A 134 1.56 36.09 6.23
N GLY A 135 0.78 35.20 5.61
CA GLY A 135 -0.68 35.17 5.69
C GLY A 135 -1.28 33.97 6.44
N GLY A 136 -0.45 33.07 6.98
CA GLY A 136 -0.91 31.90 7.72
C GLY A 136 -1.62 32.28 9.02
N THR A 137 -2.69 31.57 9.36
CA THR A 137 -3.53 31.86 10.53
C THR A 137 -3.08 31.10 11.77
N HIS A 138 -2.47 29.92 11.59
CA HIS A 138 -2.11 29.03 12.69
C HIS A 138 -0.60 28.77 12.73
N THR A 139 -0.05 28.63 13.93
CA THR A 139 1.37 28.32 14.13
C THR A 139 1.62 26.82 14.15
N ALA A 140 2.62 26.36 13.39
CA ALA A 140 3.11 24.99 13.40
C ALA A 140 4.56 24.94 13.88
N ASP A 141 4.79 24.31 15.03
CA ASP A 141 6.12 23.95 15.49
C ASP A 141 6.52 22.65 14.81
N LEU A 142 7.36 22.74 13.76
CA LEU A 142 7.75 21.58 12.97
C LEU A 142 8.52 20.53 13.79
N SER A 143 9.08 20.89 14.95
CA SER A 143 9.81 19.95 15.81
C SER A 143 8.89 18.93 16.47
N ARG A 144 7.59 19.19 16.47
CA ARG A 144 6.54 18.30 16.99
C ARG A 144 6.01 17.33 15.93
N PHE A 145 6.32 17.54 14.66
CA PHE A 145 5.85 16.67 13.58
C PHE A 145 6.84 15.53 13.32
N PRO A 146 6.36 14.34 12.89
CA PRO A 146 7.20 13.17 12.57
C PRO A 146 7.93 13.36 11.23
N ILE A 147 8.78 14.38 11.13
CA ILE A 147 9.50 14.75 9.90
C ILE A 147 10.79 13.90 9.79
N THR A 148 11.01 13.36 8.60
CA THR A 148 12.24 12.67 8.20
C THR A 148 12.78 13.29 6.91
N ALA A 149 13.98 12.86 6.49
CA ALA A 149 14.57 13.27 5.21
C ALA A 149 13.70 12.97 3.98
N ARG A 150 12.72 12.06 4.11
CA ARG A 150 11.81 11.64 3.04
C ARG A 150 10.43 12.29 3.11
N THR A 151 10.14 13.08 4.14
CA THR A 151 8.82 13.68 4.33
C THR A 151 8.54 14.71 3.23
N THR A 152 7.42 14.53 2.54
CA THR A 152 6.94 15.43 1.47
C THR A 152 5.72 16.25 1.88
N ALA A 153 5.06 15.88 2.97
CA ALA A 153 3.93 16.61 3.55
C ALA A 153 3.86 16.34 5.06
N ILE A 154 3.40 17.32 5.83
CA ILE A 154 3.00 17.16 7.22
C ILE A 154 1.48 17.01 7.32
N LYS A 155 1.01 16.24 8.30
CA LYS A 155 -0.41 15.94 8.50
C LYS A 155 -0.81 16.40 9.89
N GLY A 156 -1.86 17.20 9.95
CA GLY A 156 -2.24 17.85 11.20
C GLY A 156 -3.69 18.32 11.21
N ARG A 157 -4.03 19.00 12.29
CA ARG A 157 -5.36 19.57 12.55
C ARG A 157 -5.20 20.97 13.16
N PHE A 158 -6.15 21.83 12.88
CA PHE A 158 -6.21 23.16 13.50
C PHE A 158 -6.83 23.05 14.90
N GLU A 159 -6.19 23.64 15.91
CA GLU A 159 -6.68 23.70 17.28
C GLU A 159 -6.28 25.03 17.92
N GLY A 160 -7.27 25.88 18.20
CA GLY A 160 -7.03 27.25 18.66
C GLY A 160 -6.18 28.02 17.66
N SER A 161 -5.04 28.56 18.10
CA SER A 161 -4.08 29.28 17.24
C SER A 161 -2.96 28.40 16.66
N ARG A 162 -3.07 27.07 16.79
CA ARG A 162 -2.02 26.11 16.45
C ARG A 162 -2.45 25.14 15.36
N PHE A 163 -1.46 24.65 14.63
CA PHE A 163 -1.55 23.50 13.75
C PHE A 163 -0.76 22.37 14.38
N LEU A 164 -1.45 21.33 14.84
CA LEU A 164 -0.87 20.25 15.63
C LEU A 164 -0.71 18.97 14.79
N PRO A 165 0.25 18.09 15.13
CA PRO A 165 0.33 16.76 14.53
C PRO A 165 -1.00 16.02 14.65
N TYR A 166 -1.33 15.24 13.61
CA TYR A 166 -2.58 14.49 13.61
C TYR A 166 -2.58 13.37 14.66
N HIS A 167 -3.76 12.85 15.00
CA HIS A 167 -3.92 11.83 16.04
C HIS A 167 -3.10 10.56 15.77
N THR A 168 -2.50 10.02 16.83
CA THR A 168 -1.81 8.72 16.82
C THR A 168 -2.82 7.57 16.85
N ARG A 169 -2.40 6.37 16.47
CA ARG A 169 -3.24 5.16 16.59
C ARG A 169 -3.84 4.97 17.97
N ASN A 170 -3.08 5.18 19.05
CA ASN A 170 -3.60 4.98 20.41
C ASN A 170 -4.75 5.95 20.73
N GLN A 171 -4.63 7.21 20.32
CA GLN A 171 -5.69 8.21 20.47
C GLN A 171 -6.92 7.86 19.62
N ILE A 172 -6.70 7.42 18.37
CA ILE A 172 -7.79 7.01 17.46
C ILE A 172 -8.52 5.78 18.01
N ASN A 173 -7.78 4.76 18.46
CA ASN A 173 -8.34 3.58 19.12
C ASN A 173 -9.12 3.94 20.40
N GLY A 174 -8.72 5.04 21.06
CA GLY A 174 -9.40 5.61 22.23
C GLY A 174 -10.58 6.52 21.92
N GLY A 175 -11.02 6.63 20.65
CA GLY A 175 -12.22 7.39 20.27
C GLY A 175 -11.97 8.82 19.80
N ALA A 176 -10.72 9.23 19.50
CA ALA A 176 -10.44 10.60 19.08
C ALA A 176 -11.18 11.05 17.79
N LEU A 177 -11.64 10.08 16.98
CA LEU A 177 -12.37 10.32 15.72
C LEU A 177 -13.89 10.14 15.83
N ASP A 178 -14.42 9.92 17.03
CA ASP A 178 -15.85 9.72 17.23
C ASP A 178 -16.64 10.95 16.76
N GLY A 179 -17.50 10.75 15.77
CA GLY A 179 -18.30 11.82 15.15
C GLY A 179 -17.51 12.80 14.27
N LYS A 180 -16.23 12.51 13.95
CA LYS A 180 -15.33 13.42 13.20
C LYS A 180 -14.75 12.81 11.93
N ALA A 181 -15.14 11.58 11.59
CA ALA A 181 -14.63 10.89 10.42
C ALA A 181 -15.70 10.00 9.77
N PRO A 182 -15.71 9.88 8.43
CA PRO A 182 -16.55 8.91 7.76
C PRO A 182 -16.10 7.49 8.13
N ILE A 183 -17.07 6.61 8.39
CA ILE A 183 -16.84 5.19 8.64
C ILE A 183 -17.28 4.41 7.40
N LEU A 184 -16.36 3.68 6.80
CA LEU A 184 -16.53 2.95 5.55
C LEU A 184 -17.01 1.50 5.75
N GLY A 185 -17.12 1.08 7.00
CA GLY A 185 -17.47 -0.26 7.42
C GLY A 185 -16.85 -0.60 8.77
N TYR A 186 -17.15 -1.80 9.26
CA TYR A 186 -16.67 -2.30 10.55
C TYR A 186 -16.05 -3.69 10.36
N ALA A 187 -14.83 -3.88 10.87
CA ALA A 187 -14.21 -5.19 10.95
C ALA A 187 -14.65 -5.95 12.21
N GLU A 188 -14.61 -7.29 12.16
CA GLU A 188 -14.86 -8.15 13.33
C GLU A 188 -13.65 -8.27 14.26
N ASP A 189 -12.42 -8.20 13.72
CA ASP A 189 -11.18 -8.44 14.46
C ASP A 189 -10.21 -7.25 14.30
N PRO A 190 -9.76 -6.64 15.41
CA PRO A 190 -8.91 -5.45 15.36
C PRO A 190 -7.45 -5.77 15.03
N VAL A 191 -7.00 -7.02 15.22
CA VAL A 191 -5.67 -7.46 14.79
C VAL A 191 -5.66 -7.62 13.28
N GLU A 192 -6.67 -8.25 12.68
CA GLU A 192 -6.79 -8.29 11.22
C GLU A 192 -6.87 -6.88 10.63
N LEU A 193 -7.69 -6.00 11.22
CA LEU A 193 -7.78 -4.61 10.79
C LEU A 193 -6.43 -3.89 10.90
N PHE A 194 -5.66 -4.14 11.96
CA PHE A 194 -4.30 -3.61 12.08
C PHE A 194 -3.39 -4.10 10.96
N PHE A 195 -3.45 -5.37 10.58
CA PHE A 195 -2.66 -5.89 9.45
C PHE A 195 -3.15 -5.33 8.11
N MET A 196 -4.45 -5.07 7.93
CA MET A 196 -4.95 -4.32 6.76
C MET A 196 -4.29 -2.95 6.62
N HIS A 197 -3.99 -2.25 7.73
CA HIS A 197 -3.24 -1.00 7.69
C HIS A 197 -1.79 -1.19 7.22
N ILE A 198 -1.15 -2.32 7.54
CA ILE A 198 0.20 -2.63 7.06
C ILE A 198 0.19 -2.86 5.55
N GLN A 199 -0.84 -3.56 5.05
CA GLN A 199 -1.01 -3.85 3.63
C GLN A 199 -1.45 -2.63 2.81
N GLY A 200 -2.15 -1.66 3.42
CA GLY A 200 -2.59 -0.42 2.79
C GLY A 200 -3.93 -0.53 2.03
N SER A 201 -4.49 -1.72 1.89
CA SER A 201 -5.82 -1.96 1.32
C SER A 201 -6.41 -3.24 1.91
N GLY A 202 -7.69 -3.49 1.67
CA GLY A 202 -8.34 -4.72 2.08
C GLY A 202 -9.78 -4.84 1.57
N ARG A 203 -10.39 -5.97 1.90
CA ARG A 203 -11.81 -6.23 1.65
C ARG A 203 -12.50 -6.65 2.92
N LEU A 204 -13.68 -6.09 3.17
CA LEU A 204 -14.62 -6.71 4.09
C LEU A 204 -15.46 -7.74 3.35
N LYS A 205 -15.58 -8.94 3.90
CA LYS A 205 -16.54 -9.96 3.50
C LYS A 205 -17.72 -9.91 4.46
N THR A 206 -18.88 -9.48 3.96
CA THR A 206 -20.11 -9.39 4.76
C THR A 206 -20.66 -10.77 5.10
N PRO A 207 -21.59 -10.89 6.07
CA PRO A 207 -22.30 -12.14 6.35
C PRO A 207 -23.06 -12.69 5.13
N SER A 208 -23.50 -11.80 4.22
CA SER A 208 -24.13 -12.17 2.94
C SER A 208 -23.14 -12.65 1.86
N GLY A 209 -21.83 -12.58 2.13
CA GLY A 209 -20.77 -12.96 1.19
C GLY A 209 -20.36 -11.86 0.21
N LYS A 210 -20.94 -10.65 0.31
CA LYS A 210 -20.56 -9.49 -0.51
C LYS A 210 -19.19 -8.96 -0.08
N TYR A 211 -18.41 -8.45 -1.03
CA TYR A 211 -17.18 -7.72 -0.75
C TYR A 211 -17.40 -6.21 -0.73
N ILE A 212 -16.86 -5.54 0.29
CA ILE A 212 -16.67 -4.09 0.34
C ILE A 212 -15.17 -3.83 0.15
N ARG A 213 -14.80 -3.16 -0.94
CA ARG A 213 -13.39 -2.91 -1.30
C ARG A 213 -12.92 -1.58 -0.70
N ILE A 214 -11.79 -1.63 0.00
CA ILE A 214 -11.26 -0.52 0.78
C ILE A 214 -9.80 -0.28 0.37
N GLY A 215 -9.49 0.92 -0.09
CA GLY A 215 -8.17 1.30 -0.58
C GLY A 215 -7.54 2.45 0.22
N TYR A 216 -6.21 2.52 0.22
CA TYR A 216 -5.44 3.62 0.83
C TYR A 216 -5.92 4.99 0.34
N ALA A 217 -6.21 5.92 1.26
CA ALA A 217 -6.47 7.33 0.95
C ALA A 217 -5.32 8.23 1.40
N ASP A 218 -4.98 8.21 2.70
CA ASP A 218 -3.85 8.95 3.27
C ASP A 218 -3.42 8.29 4.60
N LYS A 219 -2.43 8.86 5.30
CA LYS A 219 -1.99 8.41 6.62
C LYS A 219 -1.65 9.60 7.52
N ASN A 220 -1.53 9.37 8.82
CA ASN A 220 -1.18 10.40 9.80
C ASN A 220 0.33 10.77 9.86
N GLU A 221 1.17 10.13 9.05
CA GLU A 221 2.64 10.28 8.97
C GLU A 221 3.45 9.93 10.24
N HIS A 222 2.80 9.51 11.33
CA HIS A 222 3.52 8.98 12.49
C HIS A 222 4.34 7.73 12.11
N PRO A 223 5.47 7.47 12.80
CA PRO A 223 6.37 6.39 12.42
C PRO A 223 5.72 5.02 12.59
N TYR A 224 6.07 4.09 11.70
CA TYR A 224 5.75 2.68 11.89
C TYR A 224 6.62 2.10 13.01
N VAL A 225 5.99 1.42 13.97
CA VAL A 225 6.65 0.63 15.01
C VAL A 225 6.15 -0.81 14.94
N SER A 226 7.08 -1.78 14.96
CA SER A 226 6.73 -3.21 14.90
C SER A 226 6.17 -3.69 16.23
N ILE A 227 4.86 -4.00 16.25
CA ILE A 227 4.21 -4.58 17.44
C ILE A 227 4.73 -5.99 17.75
N GLY A 228 5.18 -6.74 16.74
CA GLY A 228 5.78 -8.06 16.93
C GLY A 228 7.08 -7.98 17.74
N ARG A 229 7.95 -7.01 17.40
CA ARG A 229 9.17 -6.76 18.19
C ARG A 229 8.82 -6.34 19.63
N TYR A 230 7.89 -5.41 19.81
CA TYR A 230 7.42 -5.02 21.15
C TYR A 230 6.92 -6.22 21.98
N MET A 231 6.10 -7.09 21.39
CA MET A 231 5.59 -8.29 22.06
C MET A 231 6.72 -9.27 22.43
N ALA A 232 7.75 -9.39 21.59
CA ALA A 232 8.93 -10.20 21.88
C ALA A 232 9.76 -9.62 23.03
N ASP A 233 10.00 -8.32 23.02
CA ASP A 233 10.76 -7.63 24.06
C ASP A 233 10.03 -7.69 25.42
N LYS A 234 8.70 -7.65 25.42
CA LYS A 234 7.85 -7.83 26.62
C LYS A 234 7.69 -9.29 27.06
N GLY A 235 8.15 -10.25 26.27
CA GLY A 235 7.98 -11.67 26.55
C GLY A 235 6.55 -12.21 26.37
N TYR A 236 5.67 -11.47 25.67
CA TYR A 236 4.30 -11.90 25.38
C TYR A 236 4.26 -13.03 24.34
N LEU A 237 5.10 -12.93 23.31
CA LEU A 237 5.28 -13.95 22.27
C LEU A 237 6.73 -13.96 21.81
N LYS A 238 7.30 -15.13 21.50
CA LYS A 238 8.63 -15.17 20.86
C LYS A 238 8.57 -14.59 19.45
N LEU A 239 9.68 -14.05 18.94
CA LEU A 239 9.74 -13.43 17.61
C LEU A 239 9.32 -14.39 16.46
N GLY A 240 9.53 -15.70 16.61
CA GLY A 240 9.04 -16.70 15.64
C GLY A 240 7.51 -16.89 15.64
N GLN A 241 6.82 -16.41 16.67
CA GLN A 241 5.37 -16.52 16.87
C GLN A 241 4.64 -15.19 16.57
N THR A 242 5.35 -14.12 16.23
CA THR A 242 4.76 -12.78 15.99
C THR A 242 4.21 -12.65 14.55
N SER A 243 3.49 -13.67 14.08
CA SER A 243 2.68 -13.60 12.86
C SER A 243 1.31 -12.98 13.17
N MET A 244 0.55 -12.59 12.14
CA MET A 244 -0.83 -12.12 12.31
C MET A 244 -1.66 -13.15 13.09
N GLN A 245 -1.58 -14.43 12.70
CA GLN A 245 -2.32 -15.52 13.32
C GLN A 245 -1.89 -15.72 14.78
N GLY A 246 -0.59 -15.66 15.09
CA GLY A 246 -0.08 -15.78 16.45
C GLY A 246 -0.55 -14.64 17.35
N ILE A 247 -0.46 -13.39 16.87
CA ILE A 247 -0.91 -12.21 17.60
C ILE A 247 -2.44 -12.23 17.81
N LYS A 248 -3.20 -12.60 16.77
CA LYS A 248 -4.66 -12.73 16.85
C LYS A 248 -5.08 -13.77 17.89
N SER A 249 -4.47 -14.95 17.87
CA SER A 249 -4.71 -15.99 18.87
C SER A 249 -4.34 -15.54 20.29
N TYR A 250 -3.21 -14.86 20.45
CA TYR A 250 -2.78 -14.31 21.74
C TYR A 250 -3.78 -13.26 22.27
N MET A 251 -4.27 -12.35 21.41
CA MET A 251 -5.21 -11.29 21.82
C MET A 251 -6.59 -11.83 22.17
N ARG A 252 -7.02 -12.95 21.58
CA ARG A 252 -8.25 -13.64 21.99
C ARG A 252 -8.18 -14.17 23.42
N GLN A 253 -7.00 -14.60 23.86
CA GLN A 253 -6.75 -15.09 25.21
C GLN A 253 -6.38 -13.97 26.19
N ASN A 254 -5.90 -12.83 25.68
CA ASN A 254 -5.40 -11.71 26.48
C ASN A 254 -6.00 -10.36 26.01
N PRO A 255 -7.34 -10.20 26.01
CA PRO A 255 -8.00 -9.00 25.48
C PRO A 255 -7.55 -7.70 26.19
N GLN A 256 -7.15 -7.79 27.46
CA GLN A 256 -6.63 -6.67 28.26
C GLN A 256 -5.34 -6.06 27.70
N ARG A 257 -4.58 -6.78 26.86
CA ARG A 257 -3.32 -6.31 26.27
C ARG A 257 -3.50 -5.63 24.90
N LEU A 258 -4.71 -5.66 24.35
CA LEU A 258 -4.98 -5.24 22.98
C LEU A 258 -4.69 -3.74 22.77
N ALA A 259 -5.23 -2.89 23.65
CA ALA A 259 -5.02 -1.44 23.55
C ALA A 259 -3.54 -1.05 23.72
N GLU A 260 -2.84 -1.71 24.66
CA GLU A 260 -1.41 -1.52 24.92
C GLU A 260 -0.58 -1.86 23.68
N VAL A 261 -0.76 -3.06 23.13
CA VAL A 261 0.08 -3.58 22.04
C VAL A 261 -0.20 -2.85 20.72
N LEU A 262 -1.47 -2.71 20.32
CA LEU A 262 -1.78 -2.03 19.07
C LEU A 262 -1.39 -0.55 19.15
N GLY A 263 -1.52 0.08 20.32
CA GLY A 263 -1.13 1.46 20.56
C GLY A 263 0.35 1.78 20.37
N GLN A 264 1.23 0.77 20.40
CA GLN A 264 2.67 0.96 20.20
C GLN A 264 3.04 1.44 18.79
N ASN A 265 2.20 1.16 17.79
CA ASN A 265 2.41 1.64 16.43
C ASN A 265 1.58 2.92 16.19
N PRO A 266 2.15 4.13 16.30
CA PRO A 266 1.39 5.36 16.18
C PRO A 266 0.93 5.64 14.74
N SER A 267 1.52 5.00 13.72
CA SER A 267 1.10 5.10 12.33
C SER A 267 -0.35 4.61 12.16
N TYR A 268 -1.18 5.44 11.52
CA TYR A 268 -2.57 5.15 11.20
C TYR A 268 -2.87 5.49 9.73
N ILE A 269 -3.68 4.65 9.08
CA ILE A 269 -4.01 4.72 7.66
C ILE A 269 -5.49 5.05 7.56
N PHE A 270 -5.81 6.03 6.72
CA PHE A 270 -7.17 6.39 6.34
C PHE A 270 -7.45 5.83 4.96
N PHE A 271 -8.68 5.38 4.76
CA PHE A 271 -9.07 4.66 3.56
C PHE A 271 -10.09 5.42 2.72
N ARG A 272 -10.42 4.86 1.57
CA ARG A 272 -11.55 5.23 0.74
C ARG A 272 -12.21 3.97 0.21
N GLU A 273 -13.51 4.04 -0.03
CA GLU A 273 -14.21 2.98 -0.77
C GLU A 273 -13.71 2.95 -2.21
N LEU A 274 -13.56 1.74 -2.75
CA LEU A 274 -13.19 1.54 -4.14
C LEU A 274 -14.42 1.08 -4.93
N ALA A 275 -14.82 1.89 -5.92
CA ALA A 275 -15.78 1.47 -6.93
C ALA A 275 -15.20 0.38 -7.84
N GLY A 276 -16.08 -0.34 -8.55
CA GLY A 276 -15.71 -1.40 -9.49
C GLY A 276 -16.22 -2.77 -9.07
N SER A 277 -15.76 -3.80 -9.78
CA SER A 277 -16.18 -5.18 -9.54
C SER A 277 -15.59 -5.72 -8.25
N SER A 278 -16.33 -6.61 -7.58
CA SER A 278 -15.82 -7.38 -6.46
C SER A 278 -14.70 -8.34 -6.83
N ASN A 279 -14.35 -8.49 -8.11
CA ASN A 279 -13.19 -9.28 -8.55
C ASN A 279 -11.93 -8.44 -8.81
N ASP A 280 -12.04 -7.11 -8.85
CA ASP A 280 -10.91 -6.22 -9.16
C ASP A 280 -9.98 -6.07 -7.96
N GLY A 281 -8.66 -6.23 -8.12
CA GLY A 281 -7.69 -6.03 -7.03
C GLY A 281 -7.60 -4.58 -6.51
N PRO A 282 -6.73 -4.30 -5.52
CA PRO A 282 -6.60 -2.96 -4.95
C PRO A 282 -6.05 -1.97 -5.99
N VAL A 283 -6.26 -0.67 -5.76
CA VAL A 283 -5.75 0.38 -6.65
C VAL A 283 -4.33 0.76 -6.23
N GLY A 284 -3.34 0.47 -7.08
CA GLY A 284 -1.93 0.80 -6.83
C GLY A 284 -1.56 2.25 -7.15
N ALA A 285 -0.28 2.57 -7.02
CA ALA A 285 0.27 3.92 -7.26
C ALA A 285 0.06 4.48 -8.68
N LEU A 286 -0.21 3.63 -9.69
CA LEU A 286 -0.61 4.05 -11.03
C LEU A 286 -2.06 4.57 -11.09
N GLY A 287 -2.85 4.37 -10.04
CA GLY A 287 -4.27 4.73 -9.97
C GLY A 287 -5.18 3.72 -10.68
N THR A 288 -4.71 2.50 -10.91
CA THR A 288 -5.44 1.42 -11.58
C THR A 288 -5.49 0.15 -10.70
N PRO A 289 -6.50 -0.71 -10.85
CA PRO A 289 -6.56 -2.00 -10.14
C PRO A 289 -5.37 -2.90 -10.46
N LEU A 290 -4.87 -3.60 -9.45
CA LEU A 290 -3.77 -4.56 -9.58
C LEU A 290 -4.29 -5.97 -9.85
N MET A 291 -3.63 -6.69 -10.74
CA MET A 291 -3.92 -8.09 -11.01
C MET A 291 -3.03 -8.99 -10.15
N GLY A 292 -3.65 -9.88 -9.38
CA GLY A 292 -2.95 -10.88 -8.56
C GLY A 292 -1.93 -11.66 -9.40
N GLU A 293 -0.74 -11.81 -8.84
CA GLU A 293 0.44 -12.46 -9.41
C GLU A 293 1.01 -11.84 -10.71
N TYR A 294 0.42 -10.77 -11.24
CA TYR A 294 0.86 -10.11 -12.48
C TYR A 294 1.16 -8.62 -12.30
N ALA A 295 1.13 -8.12 -11.06
CA ALA A 295 1.53 -6.77 -10.70
C ALA A 295 2.57 -6.77 -9.58
N GLY A 296 3.27 -5.66 -9.41
CA GLY A 296 4.17 -5.47 -8.29
C GLY A 296 4.52 -4.01 -8.01
N ALA A 297 4.99 -3.77 -6.80
CA ALA A 297 5.49 -2.49 -6.36
C ALA A 297 7.00 -2.37 -6.61
N VAL A 298 7.43 -1.19 -7.08
CA VAL A 298 8.82 -0.91 -7.44
C VAL A 298 9.30 0.43 -6.89
N ASP A 299 10.62 0.66 -6.95
CA ASP A 299 11.20 1.98 -6.70
C ASP A 299 11.19 2.84 -7.96
N ARG A 300 10.41 3.93 -7.93
CA ARG A 300 10.23 4.86 -9.06
C ARG A 300 11.47 5.68 -9.40
N HIS A 301 12.51 5.68 -8.56
CA HIS A 301 13.79 6.28 -8.92
C HIS A 301 14.50 5.50 -10.05
N TYR A 302 14.18 4.21 -10.20
CA TYR A 302 14.85 3.33 -11.15
C TYR A 302 13.91 2.74 -12.19
N ILE A 303 12.68 2.37 -11.79
CA ILE A 303 11.72 1.70 -12.67
C ILE A 303 10.61 2.67 -13.07
N THR A 304 10.37 2.81 -14.36
CA THR A 304 9.27 3.60 -14.90
C THR A 304 7.92 2.96 -14.52
N LEU A 305 7.12 3.68 -13.72
CA LEU A 305 5.82 3.20 -13.27
C LEU A 305 4.89 2.96 -14.48
N GLY A 306 4.35 1.74 -14.57
CA GLY A 306 3.52 1.23 -15.66
C GLY A 306 4.24 0.24 -16.59
N ALA A 307 5.57 0.14 -16.51
CA ALA A 307 6.33 -0.71 -17.41
C ALA A 307 6.09 -2.21 -17.17
N PRO A 308 6.10 -3.03 -18.25
CA PRO A 308 6.30 -4.48 -18.14
C PRO A 308 7.65 -4.77 -17.50
N LEU A 309 7.67 -5.62 -16.48
CA LEU A 309 8.84 -5.97 -15.69
C LEU A 309 8.96 -7.50 -15.63
N PHE A 310 10.03 -8.03 -16.24
CA PHE A 310 10.32 -9.45 -16.15
C PHE A 310 11.06 -9.75 -14.85
N VAL A 311 10.49 -10.61 -14.00
CA VAL A 311 11.08 -11.01 -12.72
C VAL A 311 11.43 -12.49 -12.79
N ALA A 312 12.70 -12.80 -12.53
CA ALA A 312 13.20 -14.16 -12.35
C ALA A 312 13.50 -14.39 -10.87
N THR A 313 12.73 -15.25 -10.22
CA THR A 313 12.88 -15.57 -8.79
C THR A 313 12.46 -17.02 -8.50
N ALA A 314 12.42 -17.42 -7.23
CA ALA A 314 11.91 -18.70 -6.79
C ALA A 314 10.54 -18.54 -6.11
N HIS A 315 9.62 -19.47 -6.38
CA HIS A 315 8.35 -19.52 -5.69
C HIS A 315 8.60 -19.78 -4.18
N PRO A 316 7.94 -19.03 -3.26
CA PRO A 316 8.30 -19.01 -1.84
C PRO A 316 8.13 -20.36 -1.13
N VAL A 317 7.17 -21.18 -1.58
CA VAL A 317 6.88 -22.50 -1.01
C VAL A 317 7.57 -23.63 -1.79
N THR A 318 7.20 -23.81 -3.07
CA THR A 318 7.68 -24.95 -3.88
C THR A 318 9.15 -24.84 -4.30
N ARG A 319 9.78 -23.66 -4.15
CA ARG A 319 11.14 -23.34 -4.62
C ARG A 319 11.38 -23.50 -6.13
N LYS A 320 10.35 -23.87 -6.91
CA LYS A 320 10.42 -23.88 -8.37
C LYS A 320 10.63 -22.47 -8.91
N ALA A 321 11.20 -22.38 -10.10
CA ALA A 321 11.41 -21.10 -10.77
C ALA A 321 10.08 -20.37 -10.97
N LEU A 322 9.99 -19.14 -10.45
CA LEU A 322 8.92 -18.19 -10.69
C LEU A 322 9.48 -17.11 -11.61
N ASN A 323 9.38 -17.38 -12.91
CA ASN A 323 9.70 -16.42 -13.96
C ASN A 323 8.40 -15.88 -14.51
N ARG A 324 8.24 -14.55 -14.56
CA ARG A 324 7.00 -13.92 -15.04
C ARG A 324 7.22 -12.49 -15.52
N LEU A 325 6.49 -12.10 -16.56
CA LEU A 325 6.33 -10.69 -16.93
C LEU A 325 5.16 -10.09 -16.14
N ILE A 326 5.49 -9.32 -15.09
CA ILE A 326 4.53 -8.58 -14.29
C ILE A 326 4.49 -7.10 -14.72
N MET A 327 3.58 -6.32 -14.16
CA MET A 327 3.47 -4.89 -14.41
C MET A 327 3.87 -4.08 -13.19
N ALA A 328 4.81 -3.14 -13.36
CA ALA A 328 5.26 -2.23 -12.32
C ALA A 328 4.23 -1.12 -12.05
N GLN A 329 3.09 -1.47 -11.48
CA GLN A 329 1.91 -0.59 -11.35
C GLN A 329 1.74 0.03 -9.97
N ASP A 330 2.62 -0.31 -9.03
CA ASP A 330 2.52 0.13 -7.64
C ASP A 330 3.86 0.62 -7.07
N THR A 331 3.81 1.22 -5.88
CA THR A 331 4.99 1.62 -5.11
C THR A 331 4.79 1.35 -3.62
N GLY A 332 5.90 1.21 -2.88
CA GLY A 332 5.87 1.11 -1.43
C GLY A 332 6.99 1.91 -0.79
N SER A 333 6.74 2.43 0.41
CA SER A 333 7.73 3.26 1.14
C SER A 333 9.00 2.47 1.50
N ALA A 334 8.87 1.16 1.75
CA ALA A 334 9.96 0.23 2.02
C ALA A 334 10.60 -0.39 0.76
N ILE A 335 10.04 -0.11 -0.43
CA ILE A 335 10.51 -0.67 -1.69
C ILE A 335 11.54 0.30 -2.30
N LYS A 336 12.82 -0.06 -2.13
CA LYS A 336 13.97 0.78 -2.48
C LYS A 336 15.06 0.00 -3.20
N GLY A 337 15.63 0.61 -4.22
CA GLY A 337 16.73 0.07 -5.02
C GLY A 337 16.32 -0.35 -6.43
N ALA A 338 17.31 -0.45 -7.32
CA ALA A 338 17.11 -0.73 -8.74
C ALA A 338 16.53 -2.13 -9.01
N VAL A 339 17.06 -3.14 -8.30
CA VAL A 339 16.59 -4.53 -8.40
C VAL A 339 15.81 -4.89 -7.14
N ARG A 340 14.60 -4.34 -7.01
CA ARG A 340 13.71 -4.55 -5.86
C ARG A 340 12.26 -4.61 -6.30
N VAL A 341 11.56 -5.68 -5.94
CA VAL A 341 10.14 -5.88 -6.29
C VAL A 341 9.36 -6.36 -5.07
N ASP A 342 8.25 -5.71 -4.76
CA ASP A 342 7.20 -6.32 -3.93
C ASP A 342 6.18 -6.97 -4.86
N TYR A 343 6.06 -8.29 -4.79
CA TYR A 343 5.23 -9.08 -5.70
C TYR A 343 3.79 -9.16 -5.16
N PHE A 344 2.81 -8.71 -5.94
CA PHE A 344 1.42 -8.73 -5.51
C PHE A 344 0.83 -10.13 -5.73
N TRP A 345 0.52 -10.87 -4.67
CA TRP A 345 -0.02 -12.24 -4.78
C TRP A 345 -1.53 -12.32 -5.05
N GLY A 346 -2.24 -11.19 -5.00
CA GLY A 346 -3.71 -11.17 -5.07
C GLY A 346 -4.35 -10.91 -3.72
N TYR A 347 -5.56 -11.44 -3.52
CA TYR A 347 -6.32 -11.24 -2.30
C TYR A 347 -6.64 -12.55 -1.59
N GLY A 348 -6.95 -12.48 -0.29
CA GLY A 348 -7.36 -13.63 0.51
C GLY A 348 -6.20 -14.35 1.22
N ASP A 349 -6.55 -15.43 1.91
CA ASP A 349 -5.65 -16.10 2.86
C ASP A 349 -4.49 -16.81 2.15
N GLU A 350 -4.74 -17.48 1.02
CA GLU A 350 -3.71 -18.15 0.24
C GLU A 350 -2.67 -17.15 -0.28
N ALA A 351 -3.12 -16.00 -0.76
CA ALA A 351 -2.24 -14.91 -1.19
C ALA A 351 -1.41 -14.36 -0.01
N GLY A 352 -2.01 -14.26 1.18
CA GLY A 352 -1.34 -13.83 2.40
C GLY A 352 -0.24 -14.81 2.86
N GLU A 353 -0.50 -16.11 2.78
CA GLU A 353 0.49 -17.13 3.11
C GLU A 353 1.69 -17.11 2.16
N LEU A 354 1.46 -16.93 0.86
CA LEU A 354 2.52 -16.83 -0.15
C LEU A 354 3.33 -15.55 0.05
N ALA A 355 2.65 -14.42 0.27
CA ALA A 355 3.27 -13.13 0.52
C ALA A 355 4.21 -13.16 1.74
N GLY A 356 3.73 -13.70 2.87
CA GLY A 356 4.50 -13.75 4.11
C GLY A 356 5.75 -14.66 4.05
N LYS A 357 5.81 -15.60 3.09
CA LYS A 357 6.93 -16.53 2.91
C LYS A 357 7.95 -16.05 1.86
N GLN A 358 7.65 -14.98 1.11
CA GLN A 358 8.53 -14.49 0.05
C GLN A 358 9.51 -13.43 0.55
N LYS A 359 10.82 -13.68 0.34
CA LYS A 359 11.91 -12.79 0.77
C LYS A 359 13.12 -12.91 -0.15
#